data_AF-A0A2K8SS34-F1
#
_entry.id   AF-A0A2K8SS34-F1
#
_cell.length_a   1.000
_cell.length_b   1.000
_cell.length_c   1.000
_cell.angle_alpha   90.00
_cell.angle_beta   90.00
_cell.angle_gamma   90.00
#
_symmetry.space_group_name_H-M   'P 1'
#
loop_
_entity.id
_entity.type
_entity.pdbx_description
1 polymer ?
#
loop_
_entity_poly.entity_id
_entity_poly.type
_entity_poly.pdbx_seq_one_letter_code
_entity_poly.pdbx_strand_id
1 'polypeptide(L)'
;MRNAIQSIYDEISNKAISFDKIRLEIKKIILKNVKNNVQQCGVNNFVEQTEIIFRDIIQSGFNRDDLFSGNVDAKEIKTIAKLYGFSVITDKDTRDGVDLLSIKKNRNDLAHGVMSFKEVGQNTSAENLVEISERVTKYLRQILENIDEYLVNQEYLDSK
;
A
#
# COMPACT_ATOMS: atom_id res chain seq x y z
N MET A 1 -3.83 1.69 -44.22
CA MET A 1 -4.31 0.35 -43.80
C MET A 1 -3.69 -0.16 -42.51
N ARG A 2 -2.35 -0.20 -42.35
CA ARG A 2 -1.71 -0.65 -41.08
C ARG A 2 -2.21 0.11 -39.84
N ASN A 3 -2.23 1.44 -39.91
CA ASN A 3 -2.75 2.28 -38.82
C ASN A 3 -4.23 2.03 -38.52
N ALA A 4 -5.05 1.74 -39.54
CA ALA A 4 -6.47 1.44 -39.35
C ALA A 4 -6.69 0.08 -38.66
N ILE A 5 -5.84 -0.91 -38.93
CA ILE A 5 -5.84 -2.18 -38.20
C ILE A 5 -5.24 -2.01 -36.80
N GLN A 6 -4.21 -1.18 -36.64
CA GLN A 6 -3.64 -0.84 -35.33
C GLN A 6 -4.70 -0.21 -34.42
N SER A 7 -5.58 0.65 -34.94
CA SER A 7 -6.68 1.22 -34.18
C SER A 7 -7.61 0.16 -33.55
N ILE A 8 -7.72 -1.04 -34.13
CA ILE A 8 -8.46 -2.15 -33.52
C ILE A 8 -7.75 -2.65 -32.25
N TYR A 9 -6.43 -2.80 -32.30
CA TYR A 9 -5.62 -3.21 -31.14
C TYR A 9 -5.58 -2.11 -30.08
N ASP A 10 -5.43 -0.85 -30.50
CA ASP A 10 -5.45 0.30 -29.60
C ASP A 10 -6.80 0.38 -28.87
N GLU A 11 -7.92 0.19 -29.57
CA GLU A 11 -9.27 0.19 -28.97
C GLU A 11 -9.46 -0.97 -27.97
N ILE A 12 -9.00 -2.18 -28.32
CA ILE A 12 -9.03 -3.34 -27.41
C ILE A 12 -8.23 -3.07 -26.14
N SER A 13 -7.03 -2.48 -26.28
CA SER A 13 -6.14 -2.15 -25.18
C SER A 13 -6.68 -1.01 -24.32
N ASN A 14 -7.03 0.12 -24.93
CA ASN A 14 -7.48 1.34 -24.24
C ASN A 14 -8.79 1.14 -23.48
N LYS A 15 -9.69 0.27 -23.99
CA LYS A 15 -10.93 -0.08 -23.31
C LYS A 15 -10.80 -1.27 -22.35
N ALA A 16 -9.59 -1.81 -22.17
CA ALA A 16 -9.30 -2.98 -21.35
C ALA A 16 -10.28 -4.15 -21.64
N ILE A 17 -10.56 -4.42 -22.91
CA ILE A 17 -11.50 -5.47 -23.31
C ILE A 17 -10.89 -6.84 -22.96
N SER A 18 -11.54 -7.58 -22.06
CA SER A 18 -11.14 -8.94 -21.71
C SER A 18 -11.02 -9.83 -22.96
N PHE A 19 -9.96 -10.65 -23.00
CA PHE A 19 -9.69 -11.60 -24.06
C PHE A 19 -10.88 -12.53 -24.34
N ASP A 20 -11.69 -12.83 -23.32
CA ASP A 20 -12.89 -13.67 -23.46
C ASP A 20 -13.96 -13.05 -24.37
N LYS A 21 -14.05 -11.72 -24.37
CA LYS A 21 -15.04 -10.94 -25.16
C LYS A 21 -14.59 -10.65 -26.59
N ILE A 22 -13.34 -10.96 -26.95
CA ILE A 22 -12.79 -10.74 -28.30
C ILE A 22 -13.34 -11.79 -29.28
N ARG A 23 -13.53 -11.44 -30.56
CA ARG A 23 -13.90 -12.41 -31.60
C ARG A 23 -12.84 -13.50 -31.78
N LEU A 24 -13.27 -14.74 -32.02
CA LEU A 24 -12.40 -15.91 -32.10
C LEU A 24 -11.25 -15.76 -33.12
N GLU A 25 -11.51 -15.11 -34.24
CA GLU A 25 -10.54 -14.88 -35.31
C GLU A 25 -9.39 -13.98 -34.85
N ILE A 26 -9.72 -12.93 -34.11
CA ILE A 26 -8.74 -12.01 -33.54
C ILE A 26 -7.95 -12.71 -32.42
N LYS A 27 -8.62 -13.51 -31.58
CA LYS A 27 -7.94 -14.35 -30.57
C LYS A 27 -6.87 -15.24 -31.21
N LYS A 28 -7.22 -15.92 -32.31
CA LYS A 28 -6.29 -16.78 -33.06
C LYS A 28 -5.08 -16.00 -33.59
N ILE A 29 -5.28 -14.78 -34.09
CA ILE A 29 -4.19 -13.92 -34.57
C ILE A 29 -3.27 -13.50 -33.41
N ILE A 30 -3.84 -13.06 -32.29
CA ILE A 30 -3.07 -12.67 -31.10
C ILE A 30 -2.22 -13.83 -30.61
N LEU A 31 -2.80 -15.02 -30.45
CA LEU A 31 -2.07 -16.21 -29.99
C LEU A 31 -0.96 -16.64 -30.96
N LYS A 32 -1.21 -16.50 -32.28
CA LYS A 32 -0.17 -16.73 -33.29
C LYS A 32 0.99 -15.74 -33.14
N ASN A 33 0.69 -14.47 -32.91
CA ASN A 33 1.72 -13.44 -32.72
C ASN A 33 2.54 -13.70 -31.44
N VAL A 34 1.88 -14.08 -30.34
CA VAL A 34 2.57 -14.48 -29.09
C VAL A 34 3.50 -15.66 -29.36
N LYS A 35 3.03 -16.71 -30.04
CA LYS A 35 3.85 -17.87 -30.42
C LYS A 35 5.08 -17.45 -31.22
N ASN A 36 4.91 -16.58 -32.23
CA ASN A 36 6.01 -16.10 -33.06
C ASN A 36 7.02 -15.29 -32.24
N ASN A 37 6.56 -14.44 -31.33
CA ASN A 37 7.43 -13.68 -30.44
C ASN A 37 8.28 -14.62 -29.56
N VAL A 38 7.65 -15.61 -28.93
CA VAL A 38 8.35 -16.63 -28.12
C VAL A 38 9.39 -17.38 -28.94
N GLN A 39 9.07 -17.74 -30.19
CA GLN A 39 10.03 -18.39 -31.09
C GLN A 39 11.21 -17.50 -31.46
N GLN A 40 10.98 -16.19 -31.60
CA GLN A 40 12.01 -15.24 -31.98
C GLN A 40 12.94 -14.88 -30.82
N CYS A 41 12.38 -14.61 -29.63
CA CYS A 41 13.16 -14.16 -28.47
C CYS A 41 13.63 -15.31 -27.58
N GLY A 42 13.05 -16.50 -27.70
CA GLY A 42 13.29 -17.64 -26.83
C GLY A 42 12.40 -17.61 -25.58
N VAL A 43 12.01 -18.78 -25.08
CA VAL A 43 11.09 -18.93 -23.94
C VAL A 43 11.60 -18.19 -22.69
N ASN A 44 12.90 -18.31 -22.38
CA ASN A 44 13.47 -17.68 -21.18
C ASN A 44 13.40 -16.14 -21.25
N ASN A 45 13.77 -15.55 -22.38
CA ASN A 45 13.71 -14.10 -22.57
C ASN A 45 12.26 -13.59 -22.56
N PHE A 46 11.32 -14.35 -23.12
CA PHE A 46 9.89 -14.00 -23.03
C PHE A 46 9.41 -13.97 -21.58
N VAL A 47 9.78 -14.97 -20.77
CA VAL A 47 9.45 -15.02 -19.33
C VAL A 47 10.11 -13.85 -18.60
N GLU A 48 11.39 -13.58 -18.83
CA GLU A 48 12.08 -12.43 -18.23
C GLU A 48 11.40 -11.10 -18.56
N GLN A 49 10.98 -10.88 -19.81
CA GLN A 49 10.23 -9.69 -20.21
C GLN A 49 8.90 -9.56 -19.48
N THR A 50 8.17 -10.67 -19.28
CA THR A 50 6.94 -10.65 -18.49
C THR A 50 7.21 -10.35 -17.01
N GLU A 51 8.26 -10.92 -16.41
CA GLU A 51 8.67 -10.65 -15.03
C GLU A 51 9.10 -9.20 -14.82
N ILE A 52 9.75 -8.58 -15.82
CA ILE A 52 10.07 -7.15 -15.80
C ILE A 52 8.79 -6.32 -15.79
N ILE A 53 7.83 -6.60 -16.69
CA ILE A 53 6.55 -5.88 -16.73
C ILE A 53 5.80 -5.99 -15.40
N PHE A 54 5.75 -7.18 -14.79
CA PHE A 54 5.11 -7.36 -13.49
C PHE A 54 5.80 -6.57 -12.38
N ARG A 55 7.14 -6.56 -12.35
CA ARG A 55 7.91 -5.74 -11.40
C ARG A 55 7.63 -4.25 -11.59
N ASP A 56 7.60 -3.78 -12.83
CA ASP A 56 7.30 -2.38 -13.17
C ASP A 56 5.87 -1.99 -12.74
N ILE A 57 4.89 -2.89 -12.90
CA ILE A 57 3.52 -2.70 -12.41
C ILE A 57 3.49 -2.59 -10.88
N ILE A 58 4.14 -3.51 -10.17
CA ILE A 58 4.21 -3.49 -8.69
C ILE A 58 4.84 -2.17 -8.21
N GLN A 59 5.94 -1.74 -8.85
CA GLN A 59 6.66 -0.54 -8.44
C GLN A 59 5.91 0.76 -8.78
N SER A 60 5.21 0.80 -9.93
CA SER A 60 4.41 1.97 -10.34
C SER A 60 3.09 2.11 -9.59
N GLY A 61 2.54 1.01 -9.07
CA GLY A 61 1.33 1.01 -8.26
C GLY A 61 1.51 1.50 -6.82
N PHE A 62 2.75 1.70 -6.37
CA PHE A 62 3.05 2.17 -5.02
C PHE A 62 3.31 3.67 -5.00
N ASN A 63 2.49 4.39 -4.24
CA ASN A 63 2.73 5.79 -3.91
C ASN A 63 2.82 5.93 -2.39
N ARG A 64 4.01 6.30 -1.90
CA ARG A 64 4.25 6.50 -0.47
C ARG A 64 3.37 7.60 0.12
N ASP A 65 3.05 8.64 -0.66
CA ASP A 65 2.30 9.79 -0.16
C ASP A 65 0.82 9.43 0.09
N ASP A 66 0.34 8.33 -0.50
CA ASP A 66 -1.01 7.79 -0.24
C ASP A 66 -1.05 6.95 1.06
N LEU A 67 0.12 6.61 1.62
CA LEU A 67 0.24 5.83 2.85
C LEU A 67 0.46 6.77 4.03
N PHE A 68 -0.43 6.67 5.01
CA PHE A 68 -0.37 7.40 6.27
C PHE A 68 -0.25 8.91 6.07
N SER A 69 -1.39 9.60 6.16
CA SER A 69 -1.33 11.07 6.22
C SER A 69 -0.44 11.48 7.41
N GLY A 70 0.22 12.65 7.36
CA GLY A 70 1.01 13.15 8.50
C GLY A 70 0.23 13.29 9.83
N ASN A 71 -1.06 12.95 9.82
CA ASN A 71 -2.01 12.85 10.92
C ASN A 71 -2.32 11.39 11.29
N VAL A 72 -1.31 10.53 11.45
CA VAL A 72 -1.53 9.13 11.84
C VAL A 72 -2.18 8.99 13.21
N ASP A 73 -3.20 8.12 13.27
CA ASP A 73 -3.74 7.58 14.51
C ASP A 73 -3.81 6.05 14.50
N ALA A 74 -4.13 5.45 15.65
CA ALA A 74 -4.22 3.99 15.77
C ALA A 74 -5.30 3.36 14.87
N LYS A 75 -6.36 4.10 14.51
CA LYS A 75 -7.40 3.60 13.60
C LYS A 75 -6.87 3.51 12.17
N GLU A 76 -6.14 4.52 11.71
CA GLU A 76 -5.48 4.53 10.40
C GLU A 76 -4.46 3.39 10.29
N ILE A 77 -3.64 3.18 11.33
CA ILE A 77 -2.72 2.03 11.43
C ILE A 77 -3.45 0.70 11.31
N LYS A 78 -4.51 0.47 12.09
CA LYS A 78 -5.28 -0.77 12.02
C LYS A 78 -5.95 -1.00 10.66
N THR A 79 -6.36 0.09 10.01
CA THR A 79 -6.96 0.02 8.66
C THR A 79 -5.93 -0.41 7.63
N ILE A 80 -4.75 0.20 7.63
CA ILE A 80 -3.65 -0.16 6.72
C ILE A 80 -3.14 -1.57 7.03
N ALA A 81 -3.00 -1.93 8.29
CA ALA A 81 -2.61 -3.28 8.71
C ALA A 81 -3.55 -4.35 8.15
N LYS A 82 -4.87 -4.10 8.20
CA LYS A 82 -5.85 -5.02 7.61
C LYS A 82 -5.75 -5.11 6.08
N LEU A 83 -5.43 -4.01 5.40
CA LEU A 83 -5.28 -4.00 3.94
C LEU A 83 -4.03 -4.74 3.48
N TYR A 84 -2.94 -4.61 4.25
CA TYR A 84 -1.64 -5.18 3.91
C TYR A 84 -1.40 -6.56 4.54
N GLY A 85 -2.16 -6.95 5.58
CA GLY A 85 -2.10 -8.27 6.20
C GLY A 85 -1.18 -8.41 7.42
N PHE A 86 -0.56 -7.32 7.91
CA PHE A 86 0.34 -7.40 9.08
C PHE A 86 -0.39 -7.27 10.43
N SER A 87 0.23 -7.81 11.49
CA SER A 87 -0.33 -7.81 12.85
C SER A 87 -0.34 -6.41 13.50
N VAL A 88 -1.35 -6.16 14.33
CA VAL A 88 -1.45 -4.95 15.19
C VAL A 88 -1.47 -5.28 16.67
N ILE A 89 -1.15 -6.53 17.01
CA ILE A 89 -1.09 -6.97 18.40
C ILE A 89 0.09 -6.27 19.05
N THR A 90 -0.17 -5.62 20.18
CA THR A 90 0.83 -4.89 20.97
C THR A 90 0.58 -5.18 22.45
N ASP A 91 1.55 -4.87 23.29
CA ASP A 91 1.45 -5.04 24.74
C ASP A 91 0.30 -4.19 25.29
N LYS A 92 -0.36 -4.70 26.35
CA LYS A 92 -1.51 -4.03 26.98
C LYS A 92 -1.21 -2.61 27.45
N ASP A 93 0.02 -2.33 27.86
CA ASP A 93 0.45 -1.01 28.35
C ASP A 93 0.53 0.04 27.25
N THR A 94 0.61 -0.37 25.97
CA THR A 94 0.51 0.53 24.81
C THR A 94 -0.92 1.06 24.61
N ARG A 95 -1.91 0.43 25.23
CA ARG A 95 -3.34 0.74 25.14
C ARG A 95 -3.83 0.83 23.69
N ASP A 96 -3.31 -0.05 22.84
CA ASP A 96 -3.60 -0.11 21.41
C ASP A 96 -3.46 1.24 20.68
N GLY A 97 -2.53 2.09 21.16
CA GLY A 97 -2.23 3.38 20.55
C GLY A 97 -3.34 4.44 20.69
N VAL A 98 -4.28 4.28 21.64
CA VAL A 98 -5.40 5.22 21.84
C VAL A 98 -4.94 6.68 22.00
N ASP A 99 -3.76 6.90 22.58
CA ASP A 99 -3.15 8.22 22.77
C ASP A 99 -2.77 8.94 21.47
N LEU A 100 -2.55 8.21 20.37
CA LEU A 100 -2.25 8.85 19.09
C LEU A 100 -3.38 9.77 18.63
N LEU A 101 -4.64 9.43 18.96
CA LEU A 101 -5.79 10.25 18.59
C LEU A 101 -5.78 11.60 19.32
N SER A 102 -5.48 11.61 20.63
CA SER A 102 -5.42 12.84 21.41
C SER A 102 -4.22 13.69 21.00
N ILE A 103 -3.05 13.08 20.77
CA ILE A 103 -1.86 13.78 20.25
C ILE A 103 -2.14 14.42 18.90
N LYS A 104 -2.69 13.65 17.95
CA LYS A 104 -3.07 14.13 16.61
C LYS A 104 -3.98 15.34 16.70
N LYS A 105 -5.05 15.25 17.51
CA LYS A 105 -6.02 16.33 17.69
C LYS A 105 -5.34 17.58 18.28
N ASN A 106 -4.65 17.43 19.41
CA ASN A 106 -4.01 18.55 20.09
C ASN A 106 -2.94 19.22 19.21
N ARG A 107 -2.14 18.45 18.47
CA ARG A 107 -1.15 19.00 17.54
C ARG A 107 -1.82 19.81 16.44
N ASN A 108 -2.93 19.33 15.88
CA ASN A 108 -3.65 20.03 14.82
C ASN A 108 -4.32 21.31 15.36
N ASP A 109 -4.95 21.24 16.53
CA ASP A 109 -5.58 22.40 17.17
C ASP A 109 -4.53 23.48 17.50
N LEU A 110 -3.34 23.09 17.96
CA LEU A 110 -2.21 24.02 18.18
C LEU A 110 -1.67 24.60 16.87
N ALA A 111 -1.46 23.78 15.85
CA ALA A 111 -0.88 24.20 14.56
C ALA A 111 -1.80 25.15 13.79
N HIS A 112 -3.11 24.98 13.90
CA HIS A 112 -4.11 25.86 13.28
C HIS A 112 -4.50 27.05 14.17
N GLY A 113 -3.98 27.13 15.39
CA GLY A 113 -4.32 28.20 16.34
C GLY A 113 -5.74 28.13 16.90
N VAL A 114 -6.39 26.96 16.82
CA VAL A 114 -7.72 26.69 17.40
C VAL A 114 -7.65 26.70 18.92
N MET A 115 -6.54 26.20 19.49
CA MET A 115 -6.26 26.24 20.92
C MET A 115 -4.85 26.76 21.17
N SER A 116 -4.64 27.39 22.32
CA SER A 116 -3.33 27.79 22.83
C SER A 116 -2.66 26.67 23.65
N PHE A 117 -1.33 26.74 23.80
CA PHE A 117 -0.59 25.83 24.69
C PHE A 117 -1.11 25.83 26.13
N LYS A 118 -1.58 26.98 26.62
CA LYS A 118 -2.18 27.09 27.95
C LYS A 118 -3.47 26.28 28.05
N GLU A 119 -4.35 26.37 27.05
CA GLU A 119 -5.63 25.65 27.04
C GLU A 119 -5.45 24.14 26.91
N VAL A 120 -4.48 23.69 26.12
CA VAL A 120 -4.15 22.25 25.99
C VAL A 120 -3.44 21.72 27.24
N GLY A 121 -2.50 22.49 27.79
CA GLY A 121 -1.65 22.06 28.91
C GLY A 121 -2.26 22.20 30.31
N GLN A 122 -3.29 23.04 30.49
CA GLN A 122 -3.84 23.35 31.84
C GLN A 122 -4.31 22.12 32.64
N ASN A 123 -4.71 21.04 31.95
CA ASN A 123 -5.23 19.81 32.57
C ASN A 123 -4.29 18.61 32.40
N THR A 124 -3.04 18.82 31.97
CA THR A 124 -2.08 17.73 31.75
C THR A 124 -0.76 18.07 32.44
N SER A 125 -0.37 17.26 33.43
CA SER A 125 0.92 17.43 34.09
C SER A 125 2.08 17.05 33.18
N ALA A 126 3.29 17.49 33.52
CA ALA A 126 4.50 17.13 32.79
C ALA A 126 4.73 15.61 32.83
N GLU A 127 4.48 14.96 33.97
CA GLU A 127 4.58 13.51 34.13
C GLU A 127 3.62 12.79 33.19
N ASN A 128 2.37 13.23 33.09
CA ASN A 128 1.39 12.65 32.17
C ASN A 128 1.83 12.76 30.71
N LEU A 129 2.46 13.88 30.32
CA LEU A 129 3.00 14.05 28.96
C LEU A 129 4.13 13.07 28.67
N VAL A 130 5.01 12.84 29.65
CA VAL A 130 6.09 11.85 29.54
C VAL A 130 5.51 10.44 29.37
N GLU A 131 4.56 10.04 30.22
CA GLU A 131 3.91 8.73 30.13
C GLU A 131 3.19 8.52 28.80
N ILE A 132 2.48 9.54 28.30
CA ILE A 132 1.83 9.50 26.98
C ILE A 132 2.89 9.30 25.88
N SER A 133 3.98 10.06 25.94
CA SER A 133 5.07 9.97 24.97
C SER A 133 5.70 8.57 24.95
N GLU A 134 6.07 8.04 26.11
CA GLU A 134 6.67 6.71 26.24
C GLU A 134 5.74 5.62 25.71
N ARG A 135 4.46 5.68 26.08
CA ARG A 135 3.45 4.71 25.64
C ARG A 135 3.25 4.73 24.13
N VAL A 136 3.20 5.91 23.52
CA VAL A 136 3.06 6.06 22.07
C VAL A 136 4.31 5.61 21.33
N THR A 137 5.50 5.95 21.84
CA THR A 137 6.75 5.44 21.28
C THR A 137 6.79 3.91 21.35
N LYS A 138 6.36 3.30 22.47
CA LYS A 138 6.28 1.85 22.61
C LYS A 138 5.32 1.23 21.62
N TYR A 139 4.11 1.79 21.48
CA TYR A 139 3.11 1.32 20.51
C TYR A 139 3.67 1.33 19.08
N LEU A 140 4.19 2.47 18.63
CA LEU A 140 4.73 2.60 17.27
C LEU A 140 5.90 1.65 17.02
N ARG A 141 6.76 1.43 18.02
CA ARG A 141 7.85 0.46 17.93
C ARG A 141 7.33 -0.96 17.71
N GLN A 142 6.32 -1.39 18.46
CA GLN A 142 5.77 -2.74 18.31
C GLN A 142 5.02 -2.93 16.99
N ILE A 143 4.40 -1.87 16.46
CA ILE A 143 3.86 -1.92 15.09
C ILE A 143 4.97 -2.14 14.06
N LEU A 144 6.13 -1.49 14.22
CA LEU A 144 7.29 -1.74 13.36
C LEU A 144 7.82 -3.16 13.53
N GLU A 145 7.90 -3.67 14.75
CA GLU A 145 8.31 -5.07 15.03
C GLU A 145 7.37 -6.07 14.36
N ASN A 146 6.06 -5.83 14.39
CA ASN A 146 5.08 -6.66 13.68
C ASN A 146 5.25 -6.63 12.16
N ILE A 147 5.62 -5.48 11.59
CA ILE A 147 5.91 -5.36 10.15
C ILE A 147 7.22 -6.11 9.82
N ASP A 148 8.24 -5.99 10.68
CA ASP A 148 9.50 -6.72 10.50
C ASP A 148 9.27 -8.23 10.55
N GLU A 149 8.46 -8.72 11.49
CA GLU A 149 8.08 -10.14 11.57
C GLU A 149 7.32 -10.59 10.31
N TYR A 150 6.33 -9.81 9.86
CA TYR A 150 5.59 -10.05 8.62
C TYR A 150 6.51 -10.17 7.40
N LEU A 151 7.55 -9.32 7.31
CA LEU A 151 8.53 -9.35 6.23
C LEU A 151 9.47 -10.56 6.34
N VAL A 152 9.98 -10.87 7.55
CA VAL A 152 10.86 -12.01 7.81
C VAL A 152 10.15 -13.33 7.50
N ASN A 153 8.89 -13.46 7.90
CA ASN A 153 8.08 -14.64 7.66
C ASN A 153 7.50 -14.70 6.23
N GLN A 154 7.69 -13.65 5.43
CA GLN A 154 7.15 -13.52 4.08
C GLN A 154 5.63 -13.71 4.01
N GLU A 155 4.92 -13.19 5.02
CA GLU A 155 3.46 -13.34 5.17
C GLU A 155 2.66 -12.63 4.08
N TYR A 156 3.32 -11.82 3.24
CA TYR A 156 2.75 -11.27 2.00
C TYR A 156 2.56 -12.32 0.90
N LEU A 157 3.10 -13.53 1.06
CA LEU A 157 2.91 -14.65 0.14
C LEU A 157 1.67 -15.45 0.51
N ASP A 158 0.94 -15.93 -0.50
CA ASP A 158 -0.16 -16.88 -0.28
C ASP A 158 0.38 -18.17 0.36
N SER A 159 -0.16 -18.51 1.54
CA SER A 159 0.12 -19.77 2.22
C SER A 159 -0.73 -20.85 1.55
N LYS A 160 -0.16 -21.58 0.59
CA LYS A 160 -0.79 -22.77 0.01
C LYS A 160 -0.70 -23.97 0.94
#